data_AF-A0A7V2KUD0-F1
#
_entry.id   AF-A0A7V2KUD0-F1
#
_cell.length_a   1.000
_cell.length_b   1.000
_cell.length_c   1.000
_cell.angle_alpha   90.00
_cell.angle_beta   90.00
_cell.angle_gamma   90.00
#
_symmetry.space_group_name_H-M   'P 1'
#
loop_
_entity.id
_entity.type
_entity.pdbx_description
1 polymer ?
#
loop_
_entity_poly.entity_id
_entity_poly.type
_entity_poly.pdbx_seq_one_letter_code
_entity_poly.pdbx_strand_id
1 'polypeptide(L)'
;MKRIFRGFRFGEKGFTLIELLVVVAILGALAAVAIPNVGKFIGQGKSESYETELHNIQTAVMAMLAESTTGVISPSATQPTADMDLVVTTDTTPLLLSDYVTGLNADGTVKSDCTYTFDAEGGVT
;
A
#
# COMPACT_ATOMS: atom_id res chain seq x y z
N MET A 1 59.23 45.51 -1.19
CA MET A 1 58.65 44.59 -0.18
C MET A 1 57.95 43.44 -0.90
N LYS A 2 58.50 42.22 -0.81
CA LYS A 2 58.00 40.99 -1.45
C LYS A 2 57.02 40.32 -0.47
N ARG A 3 55.73 40.24 -0.82
CA ARG A 3 54.77 39.42 -0.05
C ARG A 3 54.46 38.15 -0.82
N ILE A 4 54.85 37.05 -0.20
CA ILE A 4 54.73 35.67 -0.67
C ILE A 4 53.36 35.18 -0.22
N PHE A 5 52.41 35.04 -1.15
CA PHE A 5 51.20 34.25 -0.93
C PHE A 5 51.20 33.11 -1.94
N ARG A 6 51.78 31.97 -1.56
CA ARG A 6 51.61 30.70 -2.27
C ARG A 6 50.28 30.10 -1.82
N GLY A 7 49.29 30.13 -2.71
CA GLY A 7 48.04 29.40 -2.54
C GLY A 7 48.32 27.90 -2.46
N PHE A 8 47.91 27.29 -1.36
CA PHE A 8 47.96 25.85 -1.15
C PHE A 8 46.84 25.23 -2.01
N ARG A 9 47.12 24.93 -3.28
CA ARG A 9 46.21 24.11 -4.10
C ARG A 9 46.32 22.69 -3.57
N PHE A 10 45.39 22.32 -2.69
CA PHE A 10 45.17 20.92 -2.31
C PHE A 10 44.83 20.19 -3.61
N GLY A 11 45.73 19.32 -4.08
CA GLY A 11 45.55 18.60 -5.33
C GLY A 11 44.24 17.82 -5.30
N GLU A 12 43.41 18.02 -6.33
CA GLU A 12 42.24 17.18 -6.58
C GLU A 12 42.76 15.77 -6.92
N LYS A 13 42.82 14.91 -5.90
CA LYS A 13 43.11 13.49 -6.09
C LYS A 13 41.95 12.89 -6.87
N GLY A 14 42.14 12.69 -8.17
CA GLY A 14 41.19 11.99 -9.02
C GLY A 14 40.92 10.58 -8.48
N PHE A 15 39.65 10.19 -8.47
CA PHE A 15 39.19 8.86 -8.08
C PHE A 15 39.87 7.81 -8.96
N THR A 16 40.45 6.76 -8.38
CA THR A 16 41.07 5.71 -9.17
C THR A 16 39.99 4.81 -9.78
N LEU A 17 40.23 4.29 -10.99
CA LEU A 17 39.30 3.34 -11.62
C LEU A 17 39.12 2.06 -10.79
N ILE A 18 40.16 1.65 -10.06
CA ILE A 18 40.10 0.48 -9.19
C ILE A 18 39.24 0.72 -7.94
N GLU A 19 39.26 1.93 -7.37
CA GLU A 19 38.34 2.30 -6.29
C GLU A 19 36.89 2.22 -6.75
N LEU A 20 36.59 2.71 -7.95
CA LEU A 20 35.24 2.63 -8.49
C LEU A 20 34.81 1.18 -8.77
N LEU A 21 35.72 0.36 -9.30
CA LEU A 21 35.48 -1.05 -9.60
C LEU A 21 35.11 -1.86 -8.35
N VAL A 22 35.85 -1.68 -7.25
CA VAL A 22 35.56 -2.38 -5.99
C VAL A 22 34.22 -1.95 -5.42
N VAL A 23 33.87 -0.66 -5.50
CA VAL A 23 32.59 -0.15 -5.01
C VAL A 23 31.41 -0.77 -5.76
N VAL A 24 31.44 -0.78 -7.11
CA VAL A 24 30.34 -1.40 -7.87
C VAL A 24 30.28 -2.91 -7.69
N ALA A 25 31.41 -3.58 -7.44
CA ALA A 25 31.44 -5.00 -7.12
C ALA A 25 30.72 -5.29 -5.79
N ILE A 26 30.99 -4.49 -4.75
CA ILE A 26 30.32 -4.62 -3.44
C ILE A 26 28.83 -4.25 -3.57
N LEU A 27 28.49 -3.14 -4.24
CA LEU A 27 27.09 -2.75 -4.48
C LEU A 27 26.33 -3.81 -5.26
N GLY A 28 26.97 -4.45 -6.25
CA GLY A 28 26.40 -5.56 -7.01
C GLY A 28 26.10 -6.78 -6.13
N ALA A 29 27.04 -7.16 -5.25
CA ALA A 29 26.84 -8.26 -4.30
C ALA A 29 25.71 -7.97 -3.30
N LEU A 30 25.62 -6.74 -2.78
CA LEU A 30 24.54 -6.33 -1.87
C LEU A 30 23.18 -6.30 -2.58
N ALA A 31 23.14 -5.74 -3.80
CA ALA A 31 21.91 -5.65 -4.59
C ALA A 31 21.36 -7.05 -4.92
N ALA A 32 22.22 -8.02 -5.23
CA ALA A 32 21.82 -9.39 -5.54
C ALA A 32 21.03 -10.06 -4.40
N VAL A 33 21.33 -9.75 -3.15
CA VAL A 33 20.61 -10.29 -1.98
C VAL A 33 19.45 -9.39 -1.56
N ALA A 34 19.64 -8.07 -1.61
CA ALA A 34 18.64 -7.11 -1.13
C ALA A 34 17.39 -7.06 -2.01
N ILE A 35 17.54 -7.04 -3.35
CA ILE A 35 16.43 -6.91 -4.29
C ILE A 35 15.36 -8.01 -4.12
N PRO A 36 15.68 -9.32 -4.12
CA PRO A 36 14.65 -10.35 -3.96
C PRO A 36 13.98 -10.31 -2.58
N ASN A 37 14.72 -9.93 -1.53
CA ASN A 37 14.18 -9.83 -0.17
C ASN A 37 13.21 -8.65 -0.03
N VAL A 38 13.55 -7.49 -0.58
CA VAL A 38 12.67 -6.31 -0.58
C VAL A 38 11.39 -6.59 -1.35
N GLY A 39 11.47 -7.25 -2.51
CA GLY A 39 10.27 -7.64 -3.28
C GLY A 39 9.32 -8.53 -2.49
N LYS A 40 9.85 -9.54 -1.78
CA LYS A 40 9.05 -10.41 -0.90
C LYS A 40 8.43 -9.65 0.28
N PHE A 41 9.19 -8.77 0.91
CA PHE A 41 8.70 -7.97 2.05
C PHE A 41 7.55 -7.05 1.62
N ILE A 42 7.67 -6.37 0.49
CA ILE A 42 6.57 -5.54 -0.05
C ILE A 42 5.36 -6.41 -0.40
N GLY A 43 5.57 -7.59 -0.98
CA GLY A 43 4.49 -8.53 -1.28
C GLY A 43 3.73 -9.00 -0.03
N GLN A 44 4.46 -9.37 1.04
CA GLN A 44 3.86 -9.76 2.32
C GLN A 44 3.11 -8.59 2.98
N GLY A 45 3.71 -7.39 2.99
CA GLY A 45 3.06 -6.20 3.51
C GLY A 45 1.77 -5.86 2.76
N LYS A 46 1.73 -6.08 1.43
CA LYS A 46 0.48 -5.94 0.64
C LYS A 46 -0.58 -6.95 1.09
N SER A 47 -0.24 -8.24 1.22
CA SER A 47 -1.22 -9.24 1.65
C SER A 47 -1.75 -9.01 3.06
N GLU A 48 -0.89 -8.61 4.00
CA GLU A 48 -1.29 -8.28 5.37
C GLU A 48 -2.20 -7.04 5.42
N SER A 49 -1.94 -6.05 4.55
CA SER A 49 -2.80 -4.87 4.41
C SER A 49 -4.19 -5.28 3.94
N TYR A 50 -4.28 -6.14 2.93
CA TYR A 50 -5.57 -6.61 2.39
C TYR A 50 -6.37 -7.41 3.41
N GLU A 51 -5.72 -8.26 4.21
CA GLU A 51 -6.37 -9.02 5.28
C GLU A 51 -6.92 -8.08 6.38
N THR A 52 -6.16 -7.06 6.73
CA THR A 52 -6.59 -6.04 7.71
C THR A 52 -7.78 -5.23 7.18
N GLU A 53 -7.75 -4.83 5.92
CA GLU A 53 -8.84 -4.09 5.26
C GLU A 53 -10.13 -4.93 5.19
N LEU A 54 -10.02 -6.21 4.79
CA LEU A 54 -11.15 -7.14 4.80
C LEU A 54 -11.76 -7.23 6.20
N HIS A 55 -10.93 -7.39 7.24
CA HIS A 55 -11.41 -7.47 8.61
C HIS A 55 -12.14 -6.20 9.07
N ASN A 56 -11.62 -5.02 8.72
CA ASN A 56 -12.24 -3.74 9.05
C ASN A 56 -13.60 -3.57 8.36
N ILE A 57 -13.66 -3.84 7.04
CA ILE A 57 -14.91 -3.80 6.27
C ILE A 57 -15.91 -4.81 6.83
N GLN A 58 -15.48 -6.05 7.10
CA GLN A 58 -16.32 -7.11 7.66
C GLN A 58 -16.96 -6.68 8.99
N THR A 59 -16.18 -6.03 9.86
CA THR A 59 -16.67 -5.54 11.15
C THR A 59 -17.68 -4.40 10.96
N ALA A 60 -17.39 -3.48 10.04
CA ALA A 60 -18.27 -2.34 9.74
C ALA A 60 -19.61 -2.80 9.15
N VAL A 61 -19.57 -3.76 8.22
CA VAL A 61 -20.74 -4.38 7.61
C VAL A 61 -21.58 -5.14 8.65
N MET A 62 -20.94 -5.93 9.51
CA MET A 62 -21.64 -6.62 10.60
C MET A 62 -22.32 -5.64 11.57
N ALA A 63 -21.67 -4.52 11.89
CA ALA A 63 -22.25 -3.48 12.74
C ALA A 63 -23.48 -2.84 12.07
N MET A 64 -23.40 -2.55 10.76
CA MET A 64 -24.53 -2.04 9.98
C MET A 64 -25.69 -3.05 9.95
N LEU A 65 -25.42 -4.34 9.79
CA LEU A 65 -26.43 -5.39 9.78
C LEU A 65 -27.09 -5.60 11.14
N ALA A 66 -26.34 -5.43 12.23
CA ALA A 66 -26.86 -5.51 13.59
C ALA A 66 -27.85 -4.38 13.92
N GLU A 67 -27.67 -3.19 13.32
CA GLU A 67 -28.61 -2.07 13.42
C GLU A 67 -29.81 -2.22 12.47
N SER A 68 -29.66 -3.00 11.39
CA SER A 68 -30.72 -3.22 10.42
C SER A 68 -31.82 -4.13 10.96
N THR A 69 -33.07 -3.75 10.72
CA THR A 69 -34.23 -4.60 11.07
C THR A 69 -34.34 -5.82 10.14
N THR A 70 -33.88 -5.69 8.89
CA THR A 70 -33.92 -6.79 7.91
C THR A 70 -32.71 -7.71 8.03
N GLY A 71 -31.61 -7.23 8.61
CA GLY A 71 -30.39 -8.02 8.83
C GLY A 71 -29.77 -8.55 7.54
N VAL A 72 -30.02 -7.89 6.40
CA VAL A 72 -29.48 -8.26 5.09
C VAL A 72 -28.99 -7.04 4.31
N ILE A 73 -27.95 -7.24 3.50
CA ILE A 73 -27.46 -6.25 2.54
C ILE A 73 -28.42 -6.18 1.35
N SER A 74 -28.66 -4.98 0.83
CA SER A 74 -29.47 -4.79 -0.38
C SER A 74 -28.83 -5.53 -1.57
N PRO A 75 -29.60 -6.26 -2.41
CA PRO A 75 -29.07 -7.03 -3.53
C PRO A 75 -28.34 -6.17 -4.58
N SER A 76 -28.56 -4.85 -4.59
CA SER A 76 -27.83 -3.90 -5.42
C SER A 76 -26.39 -3.63 -4.94
N ALA A 77 -26.07 -3.95 -3.68
CA ALA A 77 -24.77 -3.76 -3.04
C ALA A 77 -23.94 -5.07 -2.94
N THR A 78 -24.51 -6.21 -3.33
CA THR A 78 -23.85 -7.54 -3.39
C THR A 78 -22.86 -7.67 -4.57
N GLN A 79 -22.70 -6.62 -5.37
CA GLN A 79 -21.82 -6.64 -6.55
C GLN A 79 -20.36 -6.43 -6.15
N PRO A 80 -19.39 -6.98 -6.92
CA PRO A 80 -17.98 -6.71 -6.69
C PRO A 80 -17.73 -5.20 -6.74
N THR A 81 -17.15 -4.65 -5.67
CA THR A 81 -16.88 -3.21 -5.59
C THR A 81 -15.37 -2.97 -5.68
N ALA A 82 -14.97 -2.38 -6.81
CA ALA A 82 -13.62 -1.85 -6.99
C ALA A 82 -13.53 -0.40 -6.49
N ASP A 83 -14.66 0.29 -6.33
CA ASP A 83 -14.68 1.75 -6.15
C ASP A 83 -14.86 2.17 -4.68
N MET A 84 -14.90 1.21 -3.73
CA MET A 84 -15.15 1.46 -2.30
C MET A 84 -16.30 2.42 -2.02
N ASP A 85 -17.35 2.29 -2.84
CA ASP A 85 -18.56 3.09 -2.75
C ASP A 85 -19.41 2.62 -1.54
N LEU A 86 -20.68 2.99 -1.53
CA LEU A 86 -21.61 2.71 -0.46
C LEU A 86 -22.10 1.24 -0.44
N VAL A 87 -22.13 0.66 0.76
CA VAL A 87 -22.95 -0.53 1.06
C VAL A 87 -24.19 -0.08 1.84
N VAL A 88 -25.33 -0.69 1.52
CA VAL A 88 -26.63 -0.27 2.05
C VAL A 88 -27.45 -1.46 2.49
N THR A 89 -28.19 -1.31 3.59
CA THR A 89 -29.38 -2.13 3.87
C THR A 89 -30.63 -1.35 3.47
N THR A 90 -31.79 -1.99 3.47
CA THR A 90 -33.06 -1.35 3.11
C THR A 90 -33.47 -0.23 4.06
N ASP A 91 -32.98 -0.25 5.30
CA ASP A 91 -33.55 0.54 6.40
C ASP A 91 -32.52 1.29 7.26
N THR A 92 -31.22 1.22 6.92
CA THR A 92 -30.14 1.91 7.66
C THR A 92 -29.44 2.99 6.82
N THR A 93 -28.67 3.85 7.49
CA THR A 93 -27.80 4.80 6.81
C THR A 93 -26.75 4.06 5.98
N PRO A 94 -26.48 4.50 4.74
CA PRO A 94 -25.43 3.92 3.91
C PRO A 94 -24.05 3.97 4.58
N LEU A 95 -23.27 2.90 4.42
CA LEU A 95 -21.91 2.79 4.92
C LEU A 95 -20.92 3.10 3.80
N LEU A 96 -20.07 4.11 3.98
CA LEU A 96 -18.98 4.44 3.06
C LEU A 96 -17.80 3.52 3.32
N LEU A 97 -17.47 2.64 2.37
CA LEU A 97 -16.40 1.65 2.58
C LEU A 97 -15.01 2.29 2.57
N SER A 98 -14.85 3.39 1.85
CA SER A 98 -13.60 4.14 1.80
C SER A 98 -13.12 4.66 3.16
N ASP A 99 -14.00 4.81 4.15
CA ASP A 99 -13.62 5.18 5.53
C ASP A 99 -12.92 4.04 6.29
N TYR A 100 -13.03 2.79 5.80
CA TYR A 100 -12.53 1.58 6.45
C TYR A 100 -11.33 0.95 5.73
N VAL A 101 -10.83 1.58 4.67
CA VAL A 101 -9.72 1.09 3.82
C VAL A 101 -8.59 2.11 3.77
N THR A 102 -7.34 1.65 3.73
CA THR A 102 -6.17 2.54 3.73
C THR A 102 -5.34 2.38 2.46
N GLY A 103 -5.24 3.45 1.66
CA GLY A 103 -4.41 3.42 0.45
C GLY A 103 -5.16 3.05 -0.81
N LEU A 104 -6.38 3.57 -0.93
CA LEU A 104 -7.09 3.74 -2.19
C LEU A 104 -6.24 4.55 -3.18
N ASN A 105 -6.50 4.33 -4.45
CA ASN A 105 -6.01 5.19 -5.51
C ASN A 105 -6.64 6.59 -5.36
N ALA A 106 -6.06 7.58 -6.03
CA ALA A 106 -6.54 8.96 -5.96
C ALA A 106 -7.97 9.15 -6.51
N ASP A 107 -8.47 8.18 -7.26
CA ASP A 107 -9.83 8.11 -7.79
C ASP A 107 -10.82 7.38 -6.85
N GLY A 108 -10.39 6.95 -5.66
CA GLY A 108 -11.21 6.24 -4.69
C GLY A 108 -11.28 4.73 -4.92
N THR A 109 -10.66 4.21 -5.98
CA THR A 109 -10.66 2.77 -6.26
C THR A 109 -9.68 2.00 -5.38
N VAL A 110 -9.99 0.74 -5.11
CA VAL A 110 -9.04 -0.21 -4.53
C VAL A 110 -7.83 -0.34 -5.45
N LYS A 111 -6.66 -0.65 -4.88
CA LYS A 111 -5.49 -0.98 -5.69
C LYS A 111 -5.85 -2.07 -6.69
N SER A 112 -5.33 -1.95 -7.91
CA SER A 112 -5.72 -2.75 -9.09
C SER A 112 -5.58 -4.27 -8.95
N ASP A 113 -5.04 -4.76 -7.83
CA ASP A 113 -4.85 -6.16 -7.51
C ASP A 113 -5.97 -6.74 -6.59
N CYS A 114 -6.96 -5.94 -6.19
CA CYS A 114 -8.00 -6.33 -5.23
C CYS A 114 -9.42 -5.98 -5.72
N THR A 115 -10.41 -6.73 -5.25
CA THR A 115 -11.84 -6.42 -5.40
C THR A 115 -12.55 -7.07 -4.22
N TYR A 116 -13.51 -6.37 -3.61
CA TYR A 116 -14.29 -6.89 -2.49
C TYR A 116 -15.68 -7.26 -2.97
N THR A 117 -16.17 -8.38 -2.48
CA THR A 117 -17.49 -8.92 -2.75
C THR A 117 -18.22 -9.10 -1.43
N PHE A 118 -19.54 -8.94 -1.48
CA PHE A 118 -20.41 -9.00 -0.31
C PHE A 118 -21.47 -10.04 -0.58
N ASP A 119 -21.75 -10.92 0.38
CA ASP A 119 -22.97 -11.74 0.35
C ASP A 119 -24.16 -10.98 0.96
N ALA A 120 -25.35 -11.58 0.96
CA ALA A 120 -26.53 -10.92 1.52
C ALA A 120 -26.51 -10.89 3.05
N GLU A 121 -25.74 -11.78 3.67
CA GLU A 121 -25.60 -12.00 5.10
C GLU A 121 -24.47 -11.17 5.74
N GLY A 122 -23.70 -10.43 4.93
CA GLY A 122 -22.61 -9.57 5.38
C GLY A 122 -21.21 -10.14 5.28
N GLY A 123 -21.02 -11.35 4.77
CA GLY A 123 -19.70 -11.91 4.48
C GLY A 123 -18.98 -11.11 3.40
N VAL A 124 -17.71 -10.79 3.67
CA VAL A 124 -16.83 -10.01 2.80
C VAL A 124 -15.70 -10.90 2.29
N THR A 125 -15.52 -10.98 0.96
CA THR A 125 -14.44 -11.76 0.32
C THR A 125 -13.74 -11.01 -0.79
#